data_AF-A0A820G972-F1
#
_entry.id   AF-A0A820G972-F1
#
_cell.length_a   1.000
_cell.length_b   1.000
_cell.length_c   1.000
_cell.angle_alpha   90.00
_cell.angle_beta   90.00
_cell.angle_gamma   90.00
#
_symmetry.space_group_name_H-M   'P 1'
#
loop_
_entity.id
_entity.type
_entity.pdbx_description
1 polymer ?
#
loop_
_entity_poly.entity_id
_entity_poly.type
_entity_poly.pdbx_seq_one_letter_code
_entity_poly.pdbx_strand_id
1 'polypeptide(L)'
;MSSLRILILYIILIIRIIDNKNIYFTQSTYDIWCQENILSNSLFLYPNRIRAGIYHTSNIKSVVYDLIDDNNNNHNGLFYVKTKRIADFYFFILNITRPFDINREYQDIYVLHIQANIITTNGNSTEEAKVCIFCLIF
;
A
#
# COMPACT_ATOMS: atom_id res chain seq x y z
N MET A 1 -6.74 -31.17 23.72
CA MET A 1 -7.07 -30.80 22.32
C MET A 1 -6.36 -31.80 21.42
N SER A 2 -7.07 -32.51 20.53
CA SER A 2 -6.45 -33.63 19.78
C SER A 2 -5.38 -33.12 18.81
N SER A 3 -4.32 -33.91 18.64
CA SER A 3 -3.21 -33.66 17.70
C SER A 3 -3.70 -33.35 16.27
N LEU A 4 -4.84 -33.92 15.89
CA LEU A 4 -5.52 -33.66 14.62
C LEU A 4 -5.92 -32.17 14.44
N ARG A 5 -6.38 -31.50 15.50
CA ARG A 5 -6.79 -30.08 15.43
C ARG A 5 -5.59 -29.15 15.27
N ILE A 6 -4.46 -29.51 15.85
CA ILE A 6 -3.20 -28.76 15.71
C ILE A 6 -2.67 -28.89 14.28
N LEU A 7 -2.74 -30.09 13.70
CA LEU A 7 -2.33 -30.34 12.32
C LEU A 7 -3.18 -29.53 11.31
N ILE A 8 -4.51 -29.50 11.51
CA ILE A 8 -5.43 -28.73 10.65
C ILE A 8 -5.12 -27.22 10.72
N LEU A 9 -4.88 -26.68 11.93
CA LEU A 9 -4.47 -25.29 12.10
C LEU A 9 -3.14 -24.99 11.40
N TYR A 10 -2.17 -25.90 11.49
CA TYR A 10 -0.87 -25.76 10.84
C TYR A 10 -0.99 -25.80 9.31
N ILE A 11 -1.83 -26.68 8.76
CA ILE A 11 -2.11 -26.77 7.32
C ILE A 11 -2.82 -25.51 6.83
N ILE A 12 -3.82 -25.00 7.57
CA ILE A 12 -4.48 -23.73 7.24
C ILE A 12 -3.46 -22.57 7.25
N LEU A 13 -2.55 -22.55 8.23
CA LEU A 13 -1.50 -21.53 8.30
C LEU A 13 -0.54 -21.62 7.11
N ILE A 14 -0.14 -22.84 6.72
CA ILE A 14 0.73 -23.09 5.57
C ILE A 14 0.03 -22.75 4.25
N ILE A 15 -1.24 -23.12 4.06
CA ILE A 15 -2.03 -22.74 2.88
C ILE A 15 -2.12 -21.21 2.78
N ARG A 16 -2.39 -20.53 3.91
CA ARG A 16 -2.44 -19.07 3.98
C ARG A 16 -1.08 -18.41 3.68
N ILE A 17 0.05 -19.09 3.96
CA ILE A 17 1.40 -18.65 3.59
C ILE A 17 1.69 -18.91 2.10
N ILE A 18 1.24 -20.05 1.55
CA ILE A 18 1.48 -20.44 0.16
C ILE A 18 0.63 -19.61 -0.82
N ASP A 19 -0.60 -19.25 -0.46
CA ASP A 19 -1.41 -18.29 -1.23
C ASP A 19 -0.78 -16.89 -1.25
N ASN A 20 0.13 -16.61 -0.31
CA ASN A 20 0.93 -15.40 -0.26
C ASN A 20 2.25 -15.50 -1.04
N LYS A 21 2.32 -16.35 -2.07
CA LYS A 21 3.45 -16.38 -3.01
C LYS A 21 3.51 -15.18 -3.96
N ASN A 22 2.51 -14.31 -3.91
CA ASN A 22 2.43 -13.05 -4.63
C ASN A 22 2.54 -11.84 -3.69
N ILE A 23 3.40 -11.91 -2.65
CA ILE A 23 3.71 -10.72 -1.85
C ILE A 23 4.63 -9.82 -2.69
N TYR A 24 4.00 -8.96 -3.50
CA TYR A 24 4.74 -7.93 -4.21
C TYR A 24 5.17 -6.83 -3.23
N PHE A 25 4.30 -6.44 -2.30
CA PHE A 25 4.58 -5.33 -1.39
C PHE A 25 5.53 -5.70 -0.25
N THR A 26 6.41 -4.77 0.16
CA THR A 26 7.36 -5.00 1.26
C THR A 26 6.68 -5.19 2.62
N GLN A 27 5.41 -4.77 2.77
CA GLN A 27 4.56 -5.00 3.94
C GLN A 27 3.12 -5.29 3.52
N SER A 28 2.38 -5.98 4.38
CA SER A 28 0.93 -6.22 4.20
C SER A 28 0.06 -5.00 4.47
N THR A 29 0.58 -4.05 5.27
CA THR A 29 -0.05 -2.79 5.65
C THR A 29 1.03 -1.75 5.91
N TYR A 30 0.76 -0.47 5.66
CA TYR A 30 1.67 0.63 5.97
C TYR A 30 1.02 1.65 6.89
N ASP A 31 1.75 2.02 7.95
CA ASP A 31 1.37 3.13 8.81
C ASP A 31 2.17 4.38 8.44
N ILE A 32 1.46 5.46 8.17
CA ILE A 32 1.99 6.75 7.75
C ILE A 32 1.48 7.80 8.72
N TRP A 33 2.38 8.67 9.18
CA TRP A 33 2.01 9.78 10.04
C TRP A 33 2.00 11.06 9.23
N CYS A 34 0.94 11.83 9.35
CA CYS A 34 0.74 13.09 8.67
C CYS A 34 0.45 14.18 9.70
N GLN A 35 1.16 15.30 9.60
CA GLN A 35 0.86 16.46 10.41
C GLN A 35 -0.40 17.15 9.88
N GLU A 36 -1.28 17.64 10.74
CA GLU A 36 -2.38 18.52 10.31
C GLU A 36 -1.89 19.91 9.89
N ASN A 37 -2.69 20.65 9.12
CA ASN A 37 -2.41 22.04 8.73
C ASN A 37 -1.05 22.25 8.06
N ILE A 38 -0.60 21.26 7.29
CA ILE A 38 0.64 21.32 6.54
C ILE A 38 0.60 22.52 5.56
N LEU A 39 1.60 23.39 5.63
CA LEU A 39 1.82 24.40 4.60
C LEU A 39 2.10 23.69 3.28
N SER A 40 1.46 24.15 2.20
CA SER A 40 1.30 23.55 0.86
C SER A 40 2.53 22.91 0.17
N ASN A 41 3.72 23.01 0.76
CA ASN A 41 4.98 22.55 0.20
C ASN A 41 5.55 21.25 0.83
N SER A 42 5.05 20.75 1.97
CA SER A 42 5.46 19.40 2.44
C SER A 42 4.55 18.32 1.86
N LEU A 43 4.84 17.97 0.61
CA LEU A 43 4.00 17.12 -0.24
C LEU A 43 4.12 15.62 0.00
N PHE A 44 5.11 15.14 0.76
CA PHE A 44 5.52 13.73 0.77
C PHE A 44 5.25 13.05 2.10
N LEU A 45 4.45 11.99 2.07
CA LEU A 45 4.25 11.10 3.21
C LEU A 45 5.10 9.84 3.04
N TYR A 46 5.96 9.57 4.03
CA TYR A 46 6.80 8.36 4.07
C TYR A 46 6.32 7.42 5.16
N PRO A 47 6.32 6.08 4.91
CA PRO A 47 6.15 5.12 5.98
C PRO A 47 7.30 5.24 6.98
N ASN A 48 6.96 5.12 8.25
CA ASN A 48 7.84 5.47 9.37
C ASN A 48 9.15 4.64 9.42
N ARG A 49 9.20 3.45 8.77
CA ARG A 49 10.30 2.48 8.98
C ARG A 49 10.82 1.74 7.75
N ILE A 50 10.04 1.60 6.68
CA ILE A 50 10.40 0.73 5.54
C ILE A 50 10.08 1.42 4.22
N ARG A 51 10.89 1.14 3.18
CA ARG A 51 10.58 1.56 1.81
C ARG A 51 9.28 0.91 1.37
N ALA A 52 8.24 1.72 1.22
CA ALA A 52 6.94 1.32 0.70
C ALA A 52 7.02 1.02 -0.80
N GLY A 53 6.61 -0.17 -1.19
CA GLY A 53 6.60 -0.53 -2.60
C GLY A 53 6.80 -2.01 -2.81
N ILE A 54 7.28 -2.36 -4.01
CA ILE A 54 7.43 -3.72 -4.48
C ILE A 54 8.91 -4.05 -4.67
N TYR A 55 9.36 -5.12 -4.02
CA TYR A 55 10.68 -5.71 -4.25
C TYR A 55 10.58 -6.82 -5.28
N HIS A 56 11.51 -6.87 -6.24
CA HIS A 56 11.40 -7.82 -7.33
C HIS A 56 12.72 -8.47 -7.75
N THR A 57 12.66 -9.75 -8.15
CA THR A 57 13.84 -10.56 -8.46
C THR A 57 14.06 -10.87 -9.95
N SER A 58 13.05 -10.87 -10.84
CA SER A 58 13.21 -10.92 -12.32
C SER A 58 11.86 -11.06 -13.05
N ASN A 59 11.63 -10.34 -14.18
CA ASN A 59 10.42 -10.33 -15.06
C ASN A 59 9.38 -9.18 -14.96
N ILE A 60 9.64 -8.10 -14.22
CA ILE A 60 8.76 -6.91 -14.23
C ILE A 60 9.25 -5.93 -15.29
N LYS A 61 8.36 -5.58 -16.22
CA LYS A 61 8.57 -4.51 -17.20
C LYS A 61 8.29 -3.15 -16.56
N SER A 62 7.17 -3.03 -15.86
CA SER A 62 6.77 -1.79 -15.18
C SER A 62 5.74 -2.06 -14.08
N VAL A 63 5.69 -1.17 -13.10
CA VAL A 63 4.64 -1.11 -12.09
C VAL A 63 3.99 0.27 -12.16
N VAL A 64 2.67 0.31 -12.02
CA VAL A 64 1.91 1.54 -11.81
C VAL A 64 1.12 1.38 -10.52
N TYR A 65 1.24 2.35 -9.62
CA TYR A 65 0.45 2.43 -8.41
C TYR A 65 -0.71 3.38 -8.59
N ASP A 66 -1.90 2.94 -8.20
CA ASP A 66 -3.14 3.71 -8.24
C ASP A 66 -3.81 3.70 -6.85
N LEU A 67 -4.43 4.81 -6.47
CA LEU A 67 -5.27 4.88 -5.28
C LEU A 67 -6.65 4.36 -5.67
N ILE A 68 -7.13 3.34 -4.96
CA ILE A 68 -8.48 2.83 -5.14
C ILE A 68 -9.38 3.51 -4.11
N ASP A 69 -10.38 4.24 -4.58
CA ASP A 69 -11.47 4.71 -3.72
C ASP A 69 -12.40 3.53 -3.44
N ASP A 70 -12.40 3.05 -2.20
CA ASP A 70 -13.53 2.28 -1.71
C ASP A 70 -14.71 3.24 -1.57
N ASN A 71 -15.83 2.93 -2.22
CA ASN A 71 -17.06 3.73 -2.31
C ASN A 71 -17.61 4.30 -0.98
N ASN A 72 -17.08 3.88 0.17
CA ASN A 72 -17.49 4.33 1.50
C ASN A 72 -16.60 5.40 2.12
N ASN A 73 -15.41 5.67 1.57
CA ASN A 73 -14.49 6.61 2.18
C ASN A 73 -14.31 7.84 1.28
N ASN A 74 -14.77 9.00 1.78
CA ASN A 74 -14.83 10.27 1.07
C ASN A 74 -13.45 10.95 0.98
N HIS A 75 -12.44 10.22 0.47
CA HIS A 75 -11.07 10.73 0.31
C HIS A 75 -10.88 11.53 -0.99
N ASN A 76 -11.95 11.71 -1.78
CA ASN A 76 -11.93 12.16 -3.17
C ASN A 76 -11.02 13.37 -3.38
N GLY A 77 -9.82 13.09 -3.87
CA GLY A 77 -8.82 14.08 -4.24
C GLY A 77 -8.18 14.83 -3.06
N LEU A 78 -8.07 14.23 -1.88
CA LEU A 78 -7.19 14.65 -0.77
C LEU A 78 -5.79 14.06 -0.89
N PHE A 79 -5.72 12.82 -1.40
CA PHE A 79 -4.48 12.08 -1.58
C PHE A 79 -4.30 11.71 -3.05
N TYR A 80 -3.05 11.58 -3.46
CA TYR A 80 -2.70 10.98 -4.73
C TYR A 80 -1.42 10.17 -4.59
N VAL A 81 -1.30 9.13 -5.42
CA VAL A 81 -0.12 8.28 -5.45
C VAL A 81 0.71 8.58 -6.69
N LYS A 82 2.04 8.59 -6.52
CA LYS A 82 3.01 8.61 -7.63
C LYS A 82 3.86 7.37 -7.58
N THR A 83 4.08 6.78 -8.75
CA THR A 83 5.04 5.68 -8.90
C THR A 83 6.42 6.25 -9.18
N LYS A 84 7.45 5.69 -8.54
CA LYS A 84 8.84 6.00 -8.85
C LYS A 84 9.70 4.74 -8.76
N ARG A 85 10.71 4.66 -9.62
CA ARG A 85 11.65 3.54 -9.69
C ARG A 85 13.04 4.02 -9.31
N ILE A 86 13.70 3.29 -8.41
CA ILE A 86 15.13 3.46 -8.10
C ILE A 86 15.77 2.08 -8.21
N ALA A 87 16.69 1.92 -9.16
CA ALA A 87 17.29 0.63 -9.51
C ALA A 87 16.20 -0.43 -9.77
N ASP A 88 16.21 -1.51 -8.99
CA ASP A 88 15.28 -2.65 -9.11
C ASP A 88 14.08 -2.54 -8.15
N PHE A 89 13.88 -1.37 -7.52
CA PHE A 89 12.80 -1.14 -6.59
C PHE A 89 11.78 -0.15 -7.15
N TYR A 90 10.51 -0.56 -7.15
CA TYR A 90 9.38 0.32 -7.48
C TYR A 90 8.72 0.76 -6.19
N PHE A 91 8.74 2.05 -5.90
CA PHE A 91 8.10 2.62 -4.73
C PHE A 91 6.89 3.46 -5.12
N PHE A 92 5.91 3.45 -4.23
CA PHE A 92 4.84 4.43 -4.27
C PHE A 92 5.20 5.59 -3.36
N ILE A 93 4.74 6.77 -3.76
CA ILE A 93 4.86 8.00 -3.00
C ILE A 93 3.43 8.49 -2.78
N LEU A 94 3.02 8.57 -1.52
CA LEU A 94 1.73 9.14 -1.17
C LEU A 94 1.89 10.63 -0.93
N ASN A 95 1.08 11.42 -1.62
CA ASN A 95 1.11 12.86 -1.52
C ASN A 95 -0.27 13.42 -1.19
N ILE A 96 -0.27 14.61 -0.61
CA ILE A 96 -1.48 15.35 -0.26
C ILE A 96 -1.71 16.46 -1.30
N THR A 97 -2.93 16.56 -1.82
CA THR A 97 -3.34 17.62 -2.76
C THR A 97 -3.94 18.84 -2.05
N ARG A 98 -4.66 18.63 -0.95
CA ARG A 98 -5.37 19.68 -0.20
C ARG A 98 -5.00 19.62 1.29
N PRO A 99 -3.81 20.10 1.67
CA PRO A 99 -3.30 19.90 3.02
C PRO A 99 -4.05 20.71 4.09
N PHE A 100 -4.76 21.77 3.71
CA PHE A 100 -5.64 22.52 4.62
C PHE A 100 -6.93 21.77 4.99
N ASP A 101 -7.30 20.74 4.23
CA ASP A 101 -8.47 19.91 4.52
C ASP A 101 -8.12 18.76 5.50
N ILE A 102 -6.84 18.58 5.82
CA ILE A 102 -6.37 17.60 6.81
C ILE A 102 -6.36 18.25 8.19
N ASN A 103 -7.31 17.83 9.02
CA ASN A 103 -7.50 18.32 10.38
C ASN A 103 -8.01 17.19 11.26
N ARG A 104 -7.33 16.96 12.39
CA ARG A 104 -7.61 15.86 13.32
C ARG A 104 -8.99 15.97 13.96
N GLU A 105 -9.56 17.17 14.07
CA GLU A 105 -10.90 17.40 14.61
C GLU A 105 -12.00 16.81 13.72
N TYR A 106 -11.78 16.78 12.39
CA TYR A 106 -12.73 16.21 11.44
C TYR A 106 -12.46 14.73 11.16
N GLN A 107 -11.19 14.36 11.04
CA GLN A 107 -10.78 12.99 10.78
C GLN A 107 -9.34 12.75 11.25
N ASP A 108 -9.18 11.83 12.19
CA ASP A 108 -7.91 11.47 12.80
C ASP A 108 -7.18 10.34 12.04
N ILE A 109 -7.92 9.52 11.29
CA ILE A 109 -7.36 8.40 10.51
C ILE A 109 -8.01 8.34 9.13
N TYR A 110 -7.16 8.26 8.10
CA TYR A 110 -7.57 7.93 6.73
C TYR A 110 -7.12 6.52 6.36
N VAL A 111 -8.06 5.70 5.85
CA VAL A 111 -7.78 4.33 5.41
C VAL A 111 -7.75 4.30 3.89
N LEU A 112 -6.56 4.15 3.32
CA LEU A 112 -6.32 4.22 1.88
C LEU A 112 -5.98 2.83 1.34
N HIS A 113 -6.43 2.54 0.12
CA HIS A 113 -6.06 1.31 -0.59
C HIS A 113 -5.25 1.67 -1.84
N ILE A 114 -4.07 1.08 -1.97
CA ILE A 114 -3.23 1.22 -3.16
C ILE A 114 -3.27 -0.07 -3.95
N GLN A 115 -3.57 0.01 -5.24
CA GLN A 115 -3.36 -1.06 -6.21
C GLN A 115 -1.99 -0.88 -6.86
N ALA A 116 -1.21 -1.95 -6.95
CA ALA A 116 -0.12 -2.06 -7.89
C ALA A 116 -0.57 -2.86 -9.10
N ASN A 117 -0.47 -2.24 -10.27
CA ASN A 117 -0.69 -2.83 -11.57
C ASN A 117 0.68 -3.19 -12.16
N ILE A 118 0.97 -4.48 -12.23
CA ILE A 118 2.29 -5.02 -12.54
C ILE A 118 2.26 -5.61 -13.95
N ILE A 119 3.09 -5.05 -14.81
CA ILE A 119 3.23 -5.50 -16.21
C ILE A 119 4.51 -6.35 -16.28
N THR A 120 4.35 -7.63 -16.61
CA THR A 120 5.48 -8.56 -16.73
C THR A 120 6.01 -8.63 -18.17
N THR A 121 7.27 -9.04 -18.32
CA THR A 121 7.95 -9.12 -19.63
C THR A 121 7.39 -10.22 -20.55
N ASN A 122 6.67 -11.20 -20.00
CA ASN A 122 6.17 -12.35 -20.76
C ASN A 122 4.83 -12.11 -21.47
N GLY A 123 4.24 -10.93 -21.32
CA GLY A 123 3.18 -10.41 -22.20
C GLY A 123 1.82 -11.10 -22.12
N ASN A 124 0.89 -10.51 -21.36
CA ASN A 124 -0.57 -10.34 -21.59
C ASN A 124 -1.39 -10.29 -20.30
N SER A 125 -0.79 -10.60 -19.14
CA SER A 125 -1.45 -10.47 -17.84
C SER A 125 -0.91 -9.27 -17.07
N THR A 126 -1.83 -8.39 -16.65
CA THR A 126 -1.56 -7.44 -15.57
C THR A 126 -1.77 -8.19 -14.26
N GLU A 127 -0.72 -8.31 -13.46
CA GLU A 127 -0.85 -8.82 -12.08
C GLU A 127 -1.25 -7.64 -11.19
N GLU A 128 -2.25 -7.85 -10.34
CA GLU A 128 -2.73 -6.83 -9.42
C GLU A 128 -2.37 -7.21 -7.99
N ALA A 129 -1.84 -6.26 -7.24
CA ALA A 129 -1.61 -6.39 -5.81
C ALA A 129 -2.27 -5.23 -5.08
N LYS A 130 -2.86 -5.46 -3.91
CA LYS A 130 -3.49 -4.41 -3.11
C LYS A 130 -2.81 -4.31 -1.76
N VAL A 131 -2.68 -3.09 -1.25
CA VAL A 131 -2.20 -2.84 0.11
C VAL A 131 -3.02 -1.76 0.79
N CYS A 132 -3.24 -1.94 2.09
CA CYS A 132 -3.92 -0.99 2.95
C CYS A 132 -2.90 -0.06 3.62
N ILE A 133 -3.26 1.23 3.72
CA ILE A 133 -2.45 2.26 4.35
C ILE A 133 -3.30 2.99 5.39
N PHE A 134 -2.78 3.06 6.61
CA PHE A 134 -3.34 3.88 7.67
C PHE A 134 -2.56 5.18 7.73
N CYS A 135 -3.20 6.29 7.35
CA CYS A 135 -2.66 7.62 7.50
C CYS A 135 -3.21 8.23 8.79
N LEU A 136 -2.36 8.35 9.81
CA LEU A 136 -2.72 8.89 11.12
C LEU A 136 -2.36 10.38 11.18
N ILE A 137 -3.31 11.21 11.59
CA ILE A 137 -3.14 12.65 11.74
C ILE A 137 -2.71 12.97 13.18
N PHE A 138 -1.66 13.78 13.33
CA PHE A 138 -1.15 14.20 14.64
C PHE A 138 -0.97 15.72 14.73
#